data_AF-A0A1X2AGY7-F1
#
_entry.id   AF-A0A1X2AGY7-F1
#
_cell.length_a   1.000
_cell.length_b   1.000
_cell.length_c   1.000
_cell.angle_alpha   90.00
_cell.angle_beta   90.00
_cell.angle_gamma   90.00
#
_symmetry.space_group_name_H-M   'P 1'
#
loop_
_entity.id
_entity.type
_entity.pdbx_description
1 polymer ?
#
loop_
_entity_poly.entity_id
_entity_poly.type
_entity_poly.pdbx_seq_one_letter_code
_entity_poly.pdbx_strand_id
1 'polypeptide(L)'
;MSFLVLPPEINSLRMFVGAGSAPMLEAAAAWDGLASELASAASSFASVTSGLTQQAWQGPASAAMMAAATPYAGFLSAAAAQAQNASAQAQSVAAVFESTLAATVHPAVVAANRTDLVSLVVSNLFGQNAPAIAATEAEYEQMWAQDVAAMVDYHAGASAAAAQLPLALQPLDSIFGFLDNIPGLNFLGIGNSKLLTLGIGNTQAWNLGSGNNGQINLLGSGNLGDVNFGSGNFGFWNLGSGNIGSLNFGSGNNGNWNLGSGNIGGFNLGFGNTGSNNFGFGNFGSGNFGFGNSGTGNIGIGLTGNHQIGFGGLNSGTGNIGFGNSGTNNIGFFNSGNGNIGFGNSGQFNSGIGNSGNWTTGLFNSGSTDTGIFNSGDYNTGGFNAGNYNTGFFNSGSINTGVFNSGDLNTGVGNLFTGSGVSSGFGNLGDGSSGFNNSGDNASGIGNAGDYVSGLFNSGIAEISGILNNAPTGFTSGIYNLRNVLAG
;
A
#
# COMPACT_ATOMS: atom_id res chain seq x y z
N MET A 1 -29.91 16.73 2.29
CA MET A 1 -31.28 16.83 1.75
C MET A 1 -31.41 15.92 0.54
N SER A 2 -31.94 14.72 0.73
CA SER A 2 -32.01 13.71 -0.34
C SER A 2 -33.40 13.60 -0.97
N PHE A 3 -34.36 14.48 -0.65
CA PHE A 3 -35.76 14.37 -1.09
C PHE A 3 -35.95 14.56 -2.61
N LEU A 4 -34.98 15.17 -3.29
CA LEU A 4 -34.98 15.36 -4.75
C LEU A 4 -34.95 14.04 -5.53
N VAL A 5 -34.44 12.96 -4.93
CA VAL A 5 -34.30 11.64 -5.58
C VAL A 5 -35.22 10.59 -4.96
N LEU A 6 -36.07 10.98 -4.01
CA LEU A 6 -37.02 10.06 -3.39
C LEU A 6 -38.32 10.01 -4.21
N PRO A 7 -38.91 8.83 -4.40
CA PRO A 7 -40.17 8.70 -5.12
C PRO A 7 -41.33 9.32 -4.33
N PRO A 8 -42.44 9.68 -4.99
CA PRO A 8 -43.60 10.34 -4.37
C PRO A 8 -44.16 9.54 -3.19
N GLU A 9 -44.13 8.20 -3.21
CA GLU A 9 -44.58 7.37 -2.07
C GLU A 9 -43.87 7.71 -0.77
N ILE A 10 -42.58 8.06 -0.83
CA ILE A 10 -41.77 8.37 0.35
C ILE A 10 -41.91 9.83 0.75
N ASN A 11 -41.90 10.76 -0.20
CA ASN A 11 -42.05 12.19 0.08
C ASN A 11 -43.46 12.48 0.64
N SER A 12 -44.50 11.98 -0.02
CA SER A 12 -45.89 12.03 0.45
C SER A 12 -46.01 11.42 1.85
N LEU A 13 -45.62 10.15 2.05
CA LEU A 13 -45.83 9.48 3.35
C LEU A 13 -45.15 10.21 4.51
N ARG A 14 -43.94 10.75 4.31
CA ARG A 14 -43.21 11.48 5.35
C ARG A 14 -43.90 12.77 5.78
N MET A 15 -44.60 13.44 4.87
CA MET A 15 -45.32 14.67 5.20
C MET A 15 -46.62 14.37 5.98
N PHE A 16 -47.30 13.27 5.65
CA PHE A 16 -48.59 12.90 6.25
C PHE A 16 -48.49 12.08 7.55
N VAL A 17 -47.30 11.58 7.91
CA VAL A 17 -47.07 10.83 9.14
C VAL A 17 -46.41 11.73 10.19
N GLY A 18 -47.01 11.83 11.38
CA GLY A 18 -46.41 12.55 12.52
C GLY A 18 -47.46 13.19 13.42
N ALA A 19 -47.00 13.98 14.38
CA ALA A 19 -47.86 14.71 15.32
C ALA A 19 -48.46 16.02 14.75
N GLY A 20 -48.11 16.38 13.50
CA GLY A 20 -48.53 17.62 12.86
C GLY A 20 -47.87 18.88 13.45
N SER A 21 -48.47 20.05 13.20
CA SER A 21 -47.95 21.35 13.64
C SER A 21 -48.24 21.68 15.12
N ALA A 22 -49.14 20.96 15.78
CA ALA A 22 -49.62 21.30 17.13
C ALA A 22 -48.49 21.45 18.17
N PRO A 23 -47.50 20.53 18.28
CA PRO A 23 -46.41 20.69 19.25
C PRO A 23 -45.55 21.95 19.01
N MET A 24 -45.40 22.38 17.75
CA MET A 24 -44.65 23.59 17.42
C MET A 24 -45.44 24.86 17.79
N LEU A 25 -46.76 24.85 17.64
CA LEU A 25 -47.64 25.94 18.06
C LEU A 25 -47.69 26.07 19.59
N GLU A 26 -47.69 24.95 20.32
CA GLU A 26 -47.55 24.95 21.79
C GLU A 26 -46.22 25.55 22.23
N ALA A 27 -45.12 25.19 21.57
CA ALA A 27 -43.80 25.78 21.83
C ALA A 27 -43.78 27.28 21.55
N ALA A 28 -44.44 27.74 20.48
CA ALA A 28 -44.58 29.17 20.20
C ALA A 28 -45.31 29.91 21.31
N ALA A 29 -46.43 29.36 21.81
CA ALA A 29 -47.17 29.94 22.93
C ALA A 29 -46.33 30.01 24.21
N ALA A 30 -45.51 29.00 24.49
CA ALA A 30 -44.60 29.00 25.64
C ALA A 30 -43.52 30.09 25.53
N TRP A 31 -42.93 30.28 24.34
CA TRP A 31 -41.96 31.37 24.09
C TRP A 31 -42.59 32.76 24.22
N ASP A 32 -43.83 32.93 23.78
CA ASP A 32 -44.60 34.16 23.94
C ASP A 32 -44.87 34.48 25.42
N GLY A 33 -45.24 33.45 26.20
CA GLY A 33 -45.40 33.56 27.65
C GLY A 33 -44.12 34.01 28.35
N LEU A 34 -42.98 33.39 28.01
CA LEU A 34 -41.67 33.79 28.56
C LEU A 34 -41.29 35.23 28.18
N ALA A 35 -41.56 35.65 26.94
CA ALA A 35 -41.30 37.02 26.50
C ALA A 35 -42.07 38.04 27.37
N SER A 36 -43.34 37.76 27.66
CA SER A 36 -44.18 38.59 28.52
C SER A 36 -43.66 38.66 29.97
N GLU A 37 -43.25 37.53 30.54
CA GLU A 37 -42.68 37.50 31.89
C GLU A 37 -41.37 38.29 32.00
N LEU A 38 -40.47 38.14 31.03
CA LEU A 38 -39.19 38.86 30.98
C LEU A 38 -39.39 40.37 30.80
N ALA A 39 -40.31 40.79 29.93
CA ALA A 39 -40.65 42.20 29.72
C ALA A 39 -41.24 42.84 30.99
N SER A 40 -42.09 42.09 31.70
CA SER A 40 -42.66 42.52 32.98
C SER A 40 -41.57 42.64 34.06
N ALA A 41 -40.66 41.68 34.15
CA ALA A 41 -39.53 41.71 35.07
C ALA A 41 -38.60 42.90 34.79
N ALA A 42 -38.28 43.17 33.52
CA ALA A 42 -37.47 44.32 33.12
C ALA A 42 -38.11 45.65 33.56
N SER A 43 -39.42 45.80 33.29
CA SER A 43 -40.18 47.00 33.66
C SER A 43 -40.23 47.19 35.18
N SER A 44 -40.46 46.12 35.94
CA SER A 44 -40.46 46.14 37.40
C SER A 44 -39.08 46.54 37.96
N PHE A 45 -38.00 45.94 37.45
CA PHE A 45 -36.63 46.24 37.89
C PHE A 45 -36.24 47.69 37.59
N ALA A 46 -36.56 48.19 36.40
CA ALA A 46 -36.34 49.59 36.01
C ALA A 46 -37.13 50.56 36.91
N SER A 47 -38.39 50.25 37.20
CA SER A 47 -39.23 51.07 38.08
C SER A 47 -38.65 51.16 39.49
N VAL A 48 -38.25 50.03 40.10
CA VAL A 48 -37.68 50.00 41.46
C VAL A 48 -36.37 50.80 41.54
N THR A 49 -35.49 50.61 40.56
CA THR A 49 -34.19 51.31 40.52
C THR A 49 -34.33 52.81 40.27
N SER A 50 -35.27 53.23 39.42
CA SER A 50 -35.59 54.66 39.24
C SER A 50 -36.23 55.29 40.49
N GLY A 51 -37.09 54.55 41.21
CA GLY A 51 -37.75 55.04 42.42
C GLY A 51 -36.76 55.31 43.56
N LEU A 52 -35.77 54.42 43.75
CA LEU A 52 -34.75 54.55 44.80
C LEU A 52 -33.86 55.79 44.64
N THR A 53 -33.57 56.17 43.40
CA THR A 53 -32.63 57.25 43.06
C THR A 53 -33.28 58.62 42.96
N GLN A 54 -34.61 58.68 42.84
CA GLN A 54 -35.39 59.92 42.82
C GLN A 54 -35.89 60.36 44.21
N GLN A 55 -35.66 59.55 45.25
CA GLN A 55 -36.09 59.83 46.63
C GLN A 55 -34.95 60.42 47.48
N ALA A 56 -34.82 60.04 48.76
CA ALA A 56 -33.88 60.64 49.71
C ALA A 56 -32.40 60.31 49.43
N TRP A 57 -32.11 59.30 48.60
CA TRP A 57 -30.74 58.86 48.30
C TRP A 57 -30.24 59.46 46.98
N GLN A 58 -29.73 60.70 47.05
CA GLN A 58 -29.19 61.44 45.90
C GLN A 58 -27.68 61.69 46.08
N GLY A 59 -26.90 61.55 45.00
CA GLY A 59 -25.46 61.81 44.98
C GLY A 59 -24.64 60.79 44.17
N PRO A 60 -23.30 60.92 44.13
CA PRO A 60 -22.43 60.10 43.28
C PRO A 60 -22.57 58.59 43.46
N ALA A 61 -22.85 58.13 44.70
CA ALA A 61 -23.07 56.71 44.99
C ALA A 61 -24.38 56.17 44.38
N SER A 62 -25.47 56.94 44.47
CA SER A 62 -26.76 56.57 43.85
C SER A 62 -26.68 56.55 42.32
N ALA A 63 -25.92 57.48 41.73
CA ALA A 63 -25.66 57.53 40.29
C ALA A 63 -24.81 56.34 39.82
N ALA A 64 -23.78 55.95 40.57
CA ALA A 64 -22.96 54.78 40.28
C ALA A 64 -23.77 53.46 40.37
N MET A 65 -24.67 53.36 41.35
CA MET A 65 -25.57 52.20 41.49
C MET A 65 -26.58 52.13 40.33
N MET A 66 -27.18 53.25 39.93
CA MET A 66 -28.07 53.31 38.75
C MET A 66 -27.31 52.91 37.47
N ALA A 67 -26.09 53.41 37.29
CA ALA A 67 -25.24 53.07 36.15
C ALA A 67 -24.89 51.56 36.12
N ALA A 68 -24.73 50.92 37.27
CA ALA A 68 -24.50 49.48 37.37
C ALA A 68 -25.77 48.64 37.16
N ALA A 69 -26.96 49.16 37.51
CA ALA A 69 -28.23 48.44 37.43
C ALA A 69 -28.90 48.54 36.05
N THR A 70 -28.73 49.66 35.35
CA THR A 70 -29.33 49.92 34.02
C THR A 70 -29.03 48.82 32.98
N PRO A 71 -27.80 48.27 32.90
CA PRO A 71 -27.47 47.18 31.98
C PRO A 71 -28.32 45.91 32.20
N TYR A 72 -28.68 45.59 33.44
CA TYR A 72 -29.47 44.40 33.75
C TYR A 72 -30.92 44.53 33.28
N ALA A 73 -31.53 45.71 33.40
CA ALA A 73 -32.85 45.97 32.82
C ALA A 73 -32.85 45.88 31.28
N GLY A 74 -31.76 46.37 30.66
CA GLY A 74 -31.52 46.25 29.22
C GLY A 74 -31.39 44.79 28.78
N PHE A 75 -30.65 43.98 29.55
CA PHE A 75 -30.53 42.54 29.32
C PHE A 75 -31.89 41.83 29.33
N LEU A 76 -32.72 42.06 30.35
CA LEU A 76 -34.04 41.42 30.46
C LEU A 76 -34.96 41.83 29.30
N SER A 77 -34.90 43.09 28.87
CA SER A 77 -35.68 43.59 27.72
C SER A 77 -35.22 42.96 26.39
N ALA A 78 -33.91 42.78 26.20
CA ALA A 78 -33.35 42.11 25.03
C ALA A 78 -33.69 40.61 25.00
N ALA A 79 -33.64 39.94 26.15
CA ALA A 79 -34.05 38.55 26.29
C ALA A 79 -35.55 38.36 25.99
N ALA A 80 -36.40 39.30 26.42
CA ALA A 80 -37.83 39.31 26.07
C ALA A 80 -38.04 39.40 24.54
N ALA A 81 -37.33 40.31 23.87
CA ALA A 81 -37.42 40.45 22.41
C ALA A 81 -36.94 39.19 21.67
N GLN A 82 -35.91 38.52 22.18
CA GLN A 82 -35.42 37.27 21.60
C GLN A 82 -36.43 36.12 21.77
N ALA A 83 -37.05 36.00 22.94
CA ALA A 83 -38.12 35.03 23.17
C ALA A 83 -39.33 35.29 22.25
N GLN A 84 -39.68 36.56 22.03
CA GLN A 84 -40.74 36.94 21.09
C GLN A 84 -40.39 36.52 19.65
N ASN A 85 -39.15 36.75 19.22
CA ASN A 85 -38.69 36.32 17.89
C ASN A 85 -38.72 34.80 17.75
N ALA A 86 -38.35 34.05 18.78
CA ALA A 86 -38.43 32.59 18.78
C ALA A 86 -39.86 32.09 18.61
N SER A 87 -40.83 32.70 19.30
CA SER A 87 -42.26 32.42 19.11
C SER A 87 -42.69 32.65 17.65
N ALA A 88 -42.35 33.80 17.07
CA ALA A 88 -42.71 34.14 15.69
C ALA A 88 -42.11 33.15 14.67
N GLN A 89 -40.86 32.71 14.86
CA GLN A 89 -40.25 31.72 13.96
C GLN A 89 -40.87 30.33 14.11
N ALA A 90 -41.24 29.91 15.33
CA ALA A 90 -41.95 28.66 15.55
C ALA A 90 -43.33 28.67 14.83
N GLN A 91 -44.06 29.78 14.89
CA GLN A 91 -45.31 29.95 14.14
C GLN A 91 -45.09 29.91 12.61
N SER A 92 -44.01 30.53 12.14
CA SER A 92 -43.63 30.52 10.72
C SER A 92 -43.33 29.10 10.22
N VAL A 93 -42.56 28.31 10.99
CA VAL A 93 -42.27 26.90 10.65
C VAL A 93 -43.55 26.06 10.63
N ALA A 94 -44.44 26.25 11.60
CA ALA A 94 -45.75 25.58 11.62
C ALA A 94 -46.59 25.91 10.37
N ALA A 95 -46.63 27.18 9.97
CA ALA A 95 -47.36 27.60 8.76
C ALA A 95 -46.76 27.02 7.48
N VAL A 96 -45.44 26.99 7.36
CA VAL A 96 -44.72 26.38 6.22
C VAL A 96 -44.97 24.87 6.15
N PHE A 97 -45.04 24.18 7.29
CA PHE A 97 -45.43 22.77 7.33
C PHE A 97 -46.85 22.56 6.80
N GLU A 98 -47.84 23.32 7.28
CA GLU A 98 -49.23 23.18 6.83
C GLU A 98 -49.41 23.50 5.34
N SER A 99 -48.71 24.53 4.82
CA SER A 99 -48.75 24.85 3.40
C SER A 99 -48.13 23.74 2.55
N THR A 100 -47.08 23.10 3.06
CA THR A 100 -46.42 21.98 2.38
C THR A 100 -47.32 20.75 2.38
N LEU A 101 -47.90 20.41 3.54
CA LEU A 101 -48.84 19.30 3.69
C LEU A 101 -50.02 19.42 2.71
N ALA A 102 -50.53 20.64 2.50
CA ALA A 102 -51.60 20.92 1.54
C ALA A 102 -51.15 20.83 0.07
N ALA A 103 -49.88 21.11 -0.23
CA ALA A 103 -49.32 21.06 -1.59
C ALA A 103 -48.82 19.66 -1.99
N THR A 104 -48.41 18.84 -1.03
CA THR A 104 -47.94 17.46 -1.25
C THR A 104 -49.09 16.55 -1.69
N VAL A 105 -48.80 15.64 -2.60
CA VAL A 105 -49.77 14.66 -3.09
C VAL A 105 -50.18 13.73 -1.94
N HIS A 106 -51.47 13.42 -1.83
CA HIS A 106 -51.94 12.50 -0.80
C HIS A 106 -51.50 11.06 -1.13
N PRO A 107 -50.93 10.27 -0.18
CA PRO A 107 -50.41 8.92 -0.45
C PRO A 107 -51.40 7.97 -1.13
N ALA A 108 -52.71 8.13 -0.85
CA ALA A 108 -53.76 7.32 -1.49
C ALA A 108 -53.86 7.54 -3.01
N VAL A 109 -53.55 8.74 -3.50
CA VAL A 109 -53.58 9.07 -4.95
C VAL A 109 -52.41 8.38 -5.65
N VAL A 110 -51.22 8.43 -5.04
CA VAL A 110 -50.04 7.71 -5.54
C VAL A 110 -50.31 6.20 -5.60
N ALA A 111 -50.88 5.63 -4.53
CA ALA A 111 -51.23 4.21 -4.49
C ALA A 111 -52.28 3.79 -5.53
N ALA A 112 -53.28 4.65 -5.79
CA ALA A 112 -54.29 4.42 -6.83
C ALA A 112 -53.65 4.35 -8.22
N ASN A 113 -52.81 5.34 -8.57
CA ASN A 113 -52.08 5.36 -9.84
C ASN A 113 -51.23 4.10 -10.05
N ARG A 114 -50.51 3.63 -9.01
CA ARG A 114 -49.72 2.40 -9.09
C ARG A 114 -50.59 1.16 -9.30
N THR A 115 -51.78 1.12 -8.69
CA THR A 115 -52.74 0.02 -8.86
C THR A 115 -53.32 0.00 -10.27
N ASP A 116 -53.65 1.18 -10.81
CA ASP A 116 -54.16 1.32 -12.17
C ASP A 116 -53.11 0.91 -13.21
N LEU A 117 -51.85 1.29 -13.00
CA LEU A 117 -50.74 0.85 -13.85
C LEU A 117 -50.64 -0.69 -13.91
N VAL A 118 -50.71 -1.36 -12.75
CA VAL A 118 -50.66 -2.83 -12.71
C VAL A 118 -51.82 -3.44 -13.49
N SER A 119 -53.04 -2.92 -13.34
CA SER A 119 -54.23 -3.36 -14.09
C SER A 119 -54.06 -3.19 -15.61
N LEU A 120 -53.53 -2.03 -16.04
CA LEU A 120 -53.27 -1.73 -17.45
C LEU A 120 -52.19 -2.64 -18.05
N VAL A 121 -51.11 -2.89 -17.31
CA VAL A 121 -50.00 -3.78 -17.73
C VAL A 121 -50.48 -5.23 -17.84
N VAL A 122 -51.23 -5.73 -16.85
CA VAL A 122 -51.74 -7.11 -16.85
C VAL A 122 -52.72 -7.34 -18.01
N SER A 123 -53.48 -6.33 -18.41
CA SER A 123 -54.41 -6.42 -19.55
C SER A 123 -53.75 -6.14 -20.91
N ASN A 124 -52.46 -5.76 -20.97
CA ASN A 124 -51.77 -5.32 -22.20
C ASN A 124 -51.24 -6.47 -23.11
N LEU A 125 -52.04 -7.52 -23.34
CA LEU A 125 -51.61 -8.74 -24.04
C LEU A 125 -51.09 -8.50 -25.48
N PHE A 126 -51.61 -7.49 -26.18
CA PHE A 126 -51.25 -7.17 -27.57
C PHE A 126 -50.61 -5.78 -27.71
N GLY A 127 -50.26 -5.12 -26.60
CA GLY A 127 -49.76 -3.73 -26.63
C GLY A 127 -50.85 -2.67 -26.78
N GLN A 128 -52.13 -3.05 -26.70
CA GLN A 128 -53.27 -2.15 -26.92
C GLN A 128 -53.42 -1.06 -25.85
N ASN A 129 -52.88 -1.27 -24.64
CA ASN A 129 -52.92 -0.31 -23.55
C ASN A 129 -51.67 0.58 -23.49
N ALA A 130 -50.74 0.48 -24.45
CA ALA A 130 -49.49 1.25 -24.42
C ALA A 130 -49.71 2.78 -24.24
N PRO A 131 -50.68 3.44 -24.91
CA PRO A 131 -50.96 4.86 -24.68
C PRO A 131 -51.48 5.16 -23.26
N ALA A 132 -52.31 4.28 -22.70
CA ALA A 132 -52.86 4.44 -21.36
C ALA A 132 -51.79 4.24 -20.27
N ILE A 133 -50.91 3.25 -20.45
CA ILE A 133 -49.74 3.03 -19.58
C ILE A 133 -48.85 4.27 -19.57
N ALA A 134 -48.51 4.81 -20.74
CA ALA A 134 -47.69 6.02 -20.85
C ALA A 134 -48.35 7.24 -20.17
N ALA A 135 -49.68 7.37 -20.26
CA ALA A 135 -50.41 8.44 -19.57
C ALA A 135 -50.37 8.26 -18.03
N THR A 136 -50.60 7.06 -17.53
CA THR A 136 -50.52 6.75 -16.09
C THR A 136 -49.11 6.95 -15.54
N GLU A 137 -48.07 6.59 -16.29
CA GLU A 137 -46.68 6.88 -15.92
C GLU A 137 -46.37 8.39 -15.94
N ALA A 138 -46.90 9.14 -16.91
CA ALA A 138 -46.75 10.60 -16.95
C ALA A 138 -47.42 11.30 -15.75
N GLU A 139 -48.59 10.82 -15.31
CA GLU A 139 -49.26 11.31 -14.09
C GLU A 139 -48.42 11.01 -12.83
N TYR A 140 -47.75 9.85 -12.79
CA TYR A 140 -46.85 9.50 -11.70
C TYR A 140 -45.64 10.45 -11.63
N GLU A 141 -45.04 10.76 -12.78
CA GLU A 141 -43.95 11.74 -12.87
C GLU A 141 -44.39 13.16 -12.47
N GLN A 142 -45.63 13.55 -12.77
CA GLN A 142 -46.20 14.82 -12.30
C GLN A 142 -46.37 14.84 -10.77
N MET A 143 -46.86 13.75 -10.17
CA MET A 143 -46.94 13.63 -8.71
C MET A 143 -45.56 13.71 -8.07
N TRP A 144 -44.55 13.07 -8.68
CA TRP A 144 -43.17 13.17 -8.20
C TRP A 144 -42.66 14.61 -8.24
N ALA A 145 -42.84 15.31 -9.35
CA ALA A 145 -42.43 16.71 -9.51
C ALA A 145 -43.14 17.64 -8.51
N GLN A 146 -44.44 17.43 -8.27
CA GLN A 146 -45.22 18.20 -7.30
C GLN A 146 -44.72 18.00 -5.86
N ASP A 147 -44.47 16.75 -5.44
CA ASP A 147 -43.92 16.45 -4.12
C ASP A 147 -42.52 17.05 -3.93
N VAL A 148 -41.68 16.98 -4.96
CA VAL A 148 -40.35 17.59 -4.93
C VAL A 148 -40.45 19.10 -4.78
N ALA A 149 -41.31 19.77 -5.54
CA ALA A 149 -41.52 21.22 -5.44
C ALA A 149 -42.00 21.61 -4.03
N ALA A 150 -43.00 20.91 -3.49
CA ALA A 150 -43.49 21.14 -2.13
C ALA A 150 -42.37 20.99 -1.09
N MET A 151 -41.52 19.96 -1.20
CA MET A 151 -40.40 19.74 -0.27
C MET A 151 -39.27 20.77 -0.43
N VAL A 152 -39.05 21.32 -1.63
CA VAL A 152 -38.12 22.43 -1.86
C VAL A 152 -38.62 23.68 -1.15
N ASP A 153 -39.90 24.01 -1.31
CA ASP A 153 -40.53 25.16 -0.66
C ASP A 153 -40.54 25.01 0.86
N TYR A 154 -40.85 23.80 1.36
CA TYR A 154 -40.76 23.48 2.78
C TYR A 154 -39.36 23.73 3.33
N HIS A 155 -38.35 23.21 2.64
CA HIS A 155 -36.97 23.39 3.05
C HIS A 155 -36.55 24.86 3.03
N ALA A 156 -36.91 25.60 1.98
CA ALA A 156 -36.59 27.02 1.84
C ALA A 156 -37.27 27.85 2.95
N GLY A 157 -38.56 27.63 3.19
CA GLY A 157 -39.34 28.33 4.22
C GLY A 157 -38.86 28.00 5.64
N ALA A 158 -38.65 26.71 5.94
CA ALA A 158 -38.15 26.29 7.25
C ALA A 158 -36.73 26.80 7.51
N SER A 159 -35.85 26.78 6.50
CA SER A 159 -34.50 27.33 6.60
C SER A 159 -34.50 28.86 6.76
N ALA A 160 -35.40 29.56 6.07
CA ALA A 160 -35.55 31.00 6.22
C ALA A 160 -36.02 31.34 7.65
N ALA A 161 -37.02 30.65 8.17
CA ALA A 161 -37.47 30.83 9.55
C ALA A 161 -36.36 30.51 10.57
N ALA A 162 -35.61 29.42 10.34
CA ALA A 162 -34.47 29.06 11.17
C ALA A 162 -33.32 30.09 11.10
N ALA A 163 -33.10 30.73 9.95
CA ALA A 163 -32.09 31.78 9.80
C ALA A 163 -32.46 33.09 10.51
N GLN A 164 -33.77 33.32 10.72
CA GLN A 164 -34.28 34.46 11.49
C GLN A 164 -34.31 34.20 13.00
N LEU A 165 -34.17 32.95 13.44
CA LEU A 165 -33.80 32.69 14.82
C LEU A 165 -32.39 33.24 15.00
N PRO A 166 -32.20 34.21 15.91
CA PRO A 166 -30.86 34.51 16.35
C PRO A 166 -30.32 33.18 16.87
N LEU A 167 -29.27 32.65 16.22
CA LEU A 167 -28.34 31.77 16.94
C LEU A 167 -28.12 32.46 18.30
N ALA A 168 -27.97 31.69 19.37
CA ALA A 168 -27.50 32.21 20.66
C ALA A 168 -26.05 32.78 20.57
N LEU A 169 -25.69 33.37 19.42
CA LEU A 169 -24.44 33.87 18.89
C LEU A 169 -24.62 35.17 18.08
N GLN A 170 -25.75 35.89 18.21
CA GLN A 170 -25.69 37.36 18.26
C GLN A 170 -25.41 37.69 19.72
N PRO A 171 -24.32 38.41 19.99
CA PRO A 171 -23.33 37.86 20.88
C PRO A 171 -23.79 38.04 22.31
N LEU A 172 -23.32 37.11 23.15
CA LEU A 172 -23.15 37.35 24.57
C LEU A 172 -22.57 38.75 24.82
N ASP A 173 -21.83 39.40 23.90
CA ASP A 173 -21.41 40.81 23.94
C ASP A 173 -22.54 41.85 24.09
N SER A 174 -23.78 41.60 23.66
CA SER A 174 -24.91 42.53 23.94
C SER A 174 -25.49 42.33 25.35
N ILE A 175 -25.33 41.12 25.88
CA ILE A 175 -25.81 40.66 27.18
C ILE A 175 -24.75 40.89 28.28
N PHE A 176 -23.47 40.79 27.92
CA PHE A 176 -22.28 40.75 28.76
C PHE A 176 -21.22 41.76 28.32
N GLY A 177 -21.43 42.58 27.28
CA GLY A 177 -20.49 43.67 26.92
C GLY A 177 -20.40 44.77 27.98
N PHE A 178 -21.27 44.73 28.99
CA PHE A 178 -21.07 45.50 30.21
C PHE A 178 -19.91 44.96 31.08
N LEU A 179 -19.58 43.66 30.99
CA LEU A 179 -18.43 43.04 31.65
C LEU A 179 -17.10 43.48 31.01
N ASP A 180 -17.08 43.85 29.73
CA ASP A 180 -15.91 44.45 29.05
C ASP A 180 -15.50 45.80 29.64
N ASN A 181 -16.42 46.48 30.34
CA ASN A 181 -16.16 47.76 31.01
C ASN A 181 -15.80 47.60 32.50
N ILE A 182 -15.66 46.36 32.99
CA ILE A 182 -15.15 46.07 34.34
C ILE A 182 -13.63 45.93 34.25
N PRO A 183 -12.83 46.83 34.87
CA PRO A 183 -11.39 46.72 34.84
C PRO A 183 -10.91 45.39 35.44
N GLY A 184 -10.30 44.51 34.62
CA GLY A 184 -9.65 43.28 35.06
C GLY A 184 -10.27 41.94 34.60
N LEU A 185 -11.36 41.94 33.84
CA LEU A 185 -11.90 40.73 33.20
C LEU A 185 -11.50 40.69 31.72
N ASN A 186 -10.74 39.65 31.32
CA ASN A 186 -10.30 39.41 29.94
C ASN A 186 -11.16 38.29 29.32
N PHE A 187 -11.76 38.55 28.15
CA PHE A 187 -12.54 37.59 27.36
C PHE A 187 -11.66 36.45 26.84
N LEU A 188 -11.53 35.41 27.66
CA LEU A 188 -10.92 34.12 27.33
C LEU A 188 -12.03 33.07 27.46
N GLY A 189 -12.19 32.20 26.47
CA GLY A 189 -13.12 31.07 26.57
C GLY A 189 -12.96 30.32 27.89
N ILE A 190 -14.06 29.76 28.42
CA ILE A 190 -14.11 29.11 29.74
C ILE A 190 -12.97 28.09 29.86
N GLY A 191 -12.01 28.36 30.77
CA GLY A 191 -10.86 27.51 31.06
C GLY A 191 -9.56 27.82 30.29
N ASN A 192 -9.53 28.83 29.40
CA ASN A 192 -8.33 29.19 28.64
C ASN A 192 -7.50 30.25 29.37
N SER A 193 -6.18 30.05 29.48
CA SER A 193 -5.31 30.86 30.34
C SER A 193 -4.47 31.93 29.60
N LYS A 194 -4.50 32.00 28.25
CA LYS A 194 -3.60 32.83 27.42
C LYS A 194 -4.21 33.31 26.08
N LEU A 195 -3.56 34.29 25.45
CA LEU A 195 -3.96 35.04 24.24
C LEU A 195 -4.18 34.16 22.98
N LEU A 196 -5.23 34.47 22.21
CA LEU A 196 -5.68 33.84 20.95
C LEU A 196 -5.93 32.32 21.02
N THR A 197 -6.85 31.92 21.90
CA THR A 197 -7.29 30.53 22.07
C THR A 197 -8.80 30.41 21.92
N LEU A 198 -9.28 29.62 20.93
CA LEU A 198 -10.69 29.40 20.64
C LEU A 198 -11.07 27.94 20.90
N GLY A 199 -12.07 27.70 21.76
CA GLY A 199 -12.51 26.37 22.22
C GLY A 199 -12.44 26.23 23.74
N ILE A 200 -12.84 25.07 24.29
CA ILE A 200 -12.84 24.81 25.75
C ILE A 200 -11.68 23.90 26.17
N GLY A 201 -11.17 24.07 27.38
CA GLY A 201 -10.21 23.14 27.99
C GLY A 201 -8.81 23.18 27.37
N ASN A 202 -8.37 24.32 26.83
CA ASN A 202 -7.00 24.48 26.33
C ASN A 202 -6.08 25.04 27.43
N THR A 203 -4.89 24.48 27.60
CA THR A 203 -3.98 24.90 28.70
C THR A 203 -3.02 26.03 28.34
N GLN A 204 -2.73 26.26 27.04
CA GLN A 204 -1.81 27.32 26.58
C GLN A 204 -2.35 28.14 25.38
N ALA A 205 -1.51 28.99 24.78
CA ALA A 205 -1.85 29.99 23.75
C ALA A 205 -1.89 29.43 22.32
N TRP A 206 -2.53 30.17 21.40
CA TRP A 206 -2.56 29.88 19.95
C TRP A 206 -3.22 28.54 19.58
N ASN A 207 -4.24 28.13 20.33
CA ASN A 207 -4.97 26.89 20.05
C ASN A 207 -6.34 27.19 19.42
N LEU A 208 -6.65 26.51 18.31
CA LEU A 208 -7.93 26.61 17.60
C LEU A 208 -8.61 25.23 17.60
N GLY A 209 -9.51 25.02 18.57
CA GLY A 209 -10.16 23.76 18.90
C GLY A 209 -10.22 23.53 20.42
N SER A 210 -10.72 22.39 20.87
CA SER A 210 -10.90 22.12 22.32
C SER A 210 -9.92 21.07 22.85
N GLY A 211 -9.62 21.11 24.15
CA GLY A 211 -8.88 20.07 24.85
C GLY A 211 -7.39 19.97 24.48
N ASN A 212 -6.77 21.05 24.00
CA ASN A 212 -5.36 21.05 23.63
C ASN A 212 -4.46 21.38 24.83
N ASN A 213 -3.47 20.53 25.09
CA ASN A 213 -2.43 20.74 26.09
C ASN A 213 -1.07 21.00 25.41
N GLY A 214 -0.81 22.27 25.08
CA GLY A 214 0.31 22.69 24.24
C GLY A 214 0.02 24.05 23.58
N GLN A 215 0.96 24.59 22.80
CA GLN A 215 0.83 25.85 22.06
C GLN A 215 0.71 25.61 20.55
N ILE A 216 0.10 26.54 19.82
CA ILE A 216 0.08 26.55 18.35
C ILE A 216 -0.57 25.26 17.78
N ASN A 217 -1.62 24.75 18.44
CA ASN A 217 -2.42 23.65 17.89
C ASN A 217 -3.57 24.22 17.05
N LEU A 218 -3.39 24.24 15.74
CA LEU A 218 -4.29 24.91 14.81
C LEU A 218 -5.26 23.91 14.18
N LEU A 219 -6.54 24.29 14.09
CA LEU A 219 -7.59 23.52 13.40
C LEU A 219 -7.71 22.06 13.91
N GLY A 220 -7.75 21.87 15.22
CA GLY A 220 -7.91 20.54 15.81
C GLY A 220 -8.05 20.50 17.33
N SER A 221 -8.54 19.37 17.83
CA SER A 221 -8.86 19.16 19.25
C SER A 221 -8.05 18.00 19.85
N GLY A 222 -7.86 18.02 21.17
CA GLY A 222 -7.29 16.90 21.92
C GLY A 222 -5.80 16.66 21.67
N ASN A 223 -5.03 17.68 21.30
CA ASN A 223 -3.59 17.55 21.09
C ASN A 223 -2.81 17.67 22.42
N LEU A 224 -1.74 16.90 22.58
CA LEU A 224 -0.78 17.01 23.67
C LEU A 224 0.62 17.27 23.09
N GLY A 225 1.11 18.49 23.23
CA GLY A 225 2.31 19.02 22.59
C GLY A 225 2.02 20.20 21.66
N ASP A 226 3.07 20.75 21.04
CA ASP A 226 3.01 22.04 20.34
C ASP A 226 3.08 21.92 18.81
N VAL A 227 2.56 22.93 18.12
CA VAL A 227 2.68 23.09 16.66
C VAL A 227 2.05 21.92 15.88
N ASN A 228 0.88 21.45 16.31
CA ASN A 228 0.15 20.43 15.57
C ASN A 228 -0.99 21.04 14.75
N PHE A 229 -1.24 20.51 13.56
CA PHE A 229 -2.36 20.87 12.73
C PHE A 229 -3.23 19.62 12.50
N GLY A 230 -4.43 19.61 13.07
CA GLY A 230 -5.28 18.42 13.17
C GLY A 230 -5.50 17.97 14.61
N SER A 231 -6.19 16.84 14.81
CA SER A 231 -6.69 16.43 16.14
C SER A 231 -6.00 15.19 16.70
N GLY A 232 -5.96 15.08 18.04
CA GLY A 232 -5.53 13.86 18.73
C GLY A 232 -4.05 13.52 18.56
N ASN A 233 -3.19 14.52 18.34
CA ASN A 233 -1.75 14.30 18.22
C ASN A 233 -1.06 14.34 19.59
N PHE A 234 -0.10 13.45 19.82
CA PHE A 234 0.81 13.45 20.97
C PHE A 234 2.24 13.70 20.47
N GLY A 235 2.79 14.88 20.73
CA GLY A 235 4.11 15.32 20.27
C GLY A 235 4.04 16.64 19.52
N PHE A 236 5.03 16.89 18.64
CA PHE A 236 5.25 18.22 18.06
C PHE A 236 5.33 18.21 16.54
N TRP A 237 4.94 19.31 15.89
CA TRP A 237 5.10 19.50 14.44
C TRP A 237 4.41 18.45 13.57
N ASN A 238 3.24 17.98 13.98
CA ASN A 238 2.47 17.03 13.18
C ASN A 238 1.42 17.74 12.32
N LEU A 239 1.31 17.36 11.04
CA LEU A 239 0.23 17.76 10.15
C LEU A 239 -0.65 16.53 9.86
N GLY A 240 -1.88 16.54 10.34
CA GLY A 240 -2.81 15.42 10.29
C GLY A 240 -3.31 15.06 11.69
N SER A 241 -4.02 13.95 11.82
CA SER A 241 -4.66 13.56 13.08
C SER A 241 -4.14 12.24 13.63
N GLY A 242 -4.19 12.06 14.94
CA GLY A 242 -3.89 10.79 15.62
C GLY A 242 -2.43 10.35 15.55
N ASN A 243 -1.48 11.29 15.43
CA ASN A 243 -0.06 10.96 15.42
C ASN A 243 0.52 10.90 16.83
N ILE A 244 1.42 9.95 17.10
CA ILE A 244 2.26 9.88 18.31
C ILE A 244 3.71 10.05 17.86
N GLY A 245 4.42 11.03 18.44
CA GLY A 245 5.75 11.45 18.02
C GLY A 245 5.74 12.79 17.30
N SER A 246 6.81 13.08 16.55
CA SER A 246 7.06 14.41 16.00
C SER A 246 7.34 14.42 14.50
N LEU A 247 7.04 15.54 13.85
CA LEU A 247 7.34 15.80 12.43
C LEU A 247 6.70 14.79 11.48
N ASN A 248 5.47 14.39 11.76
CA ASN A 248 4.71 13.52 10.88
C ASN A 248 3.77 14.34 9.98
N PHE A 249 3.77 14.04 8.68
CA PHE A 249 2.83 14.59 7.71
C PHE A 249 1.90 13.46 7.24
N GLY A 250 0.64 13.51 7.64
CA GLY A 250 -0.35 12.44 7.48
C GLY A 250 -0.96 12.07 8.82
N SER A 251 -1.81 11.03 8.84
CA SER A 251 -2.58 10.65 10.04
C SER A 251 -2.19 9.28 10.58
N GLY A 252 -2.38 9.07 11.88
CA GLY A 252 -2.24 7.75 12.51
C GLY A 252 -0.81 7.21 12.55
N ASN A 253 0.21 8.07 12.50
CA ASN A 253 1.60 7.62 12.60
C ASN A 253 2.03 7.45 14.07
N ASN A 254 2.87 6.45 14.37
CA ASN A 254 3.49 6.25 15.67
C ASN A 254 5.01 6.20 15.54
N GLY A 255 5.66 7.33 15.78
CA GLY A 255 7.09 7.57 15.66
C GLY A 255 7.37 8.93 15.03
N ASN A 256 8.56 9.13 14.46
CA ASN A 256 9.02 10.45 14.03
C ASN A 256 9.33 10.51 12.53
N TRP A 257 9.18 11.69 11.92
CA TRP A 257 9.62 11.97 10.54
C TRP A 257 8.95 11.10 9.47
N ASN A 258 7.67 10.76 9.64
CA ASN A 258 6.94 10.00 8.63
C ASN A 258 6.16 10.94 7.69
N LEU A 259 6.20 10.66 6.38
CA LEU A 259 5.37 11.34 5.38
C LEU A 259 4.43 10.32 4.72
N GLY A 260 3.15 10.44 5.02
CA GLY A 260 2.07 9.51 4.72
C GLY A 260 1.37 9.06 6.00
N SER A 261 0.47 8.06 5.93
CA SER A 261 -0.41 7.71 7.06
C SER A 261 -0.24 6.27 7.53
N GLY A 262 -0.49 6.04 8.83
CA GLY A 262 -0.49 4.71 9.43
C GLY A 262 0.90 4.07 9.59
N ASN A 263 1.98 4.87 9.60
CA ASN A 263 3.33 4.33 9.75
C ASN A 263 3.69 4.16 11.24
N ILE A 264 4.36 3.07 11.58
CA ILE A 264 4.91 2.79 12.91
C ILE A 264 6.45 2.74 12.79
N GLY A 265 7.16 3.52 13.60
CA GLY A 265 8.60 3.75 13.47
C GLY A 265 8.91 5.11 12.83
N GLY A 266 10.06 5.28 12.17
CA GLY A 266 10.48 6.61 11.71
C GLY A 266 11.10 6.69 10.33
N PHE A 267 11.10 7.90 9.76
CA PHE A 267 11.62 8.18 8.42
C PHE A 267 10.96 7.37 7.30
N ASN A 268 9.67 7.01 7.44
CA ASN A 268 8.95 6.30 6.39
C ASN A 268 8.25 7.27 5.43
N LEU A 269 8.34 7.00 4.13
CA LEU A 269 7.57 7.65 3.09
C LEU A 269 6.51 6.69 2.53
N GLY A 270 5.24 7.05 2.64
CA GLY A 270 4.10 6.26 2.16
C GLY A 270 3.22 5.79 3.31
N PHE A 271 2.57 4.62 3.16
CA PHE A 271 1.45 4.25 4.02
C PHE A 271 1.61 2.89 4.68
N GLY A 272 1.23 2.78 5.95
CA GLY A 272 1.15 1.50 6.64
C GLY A 272 2.49 0.79 6.85
N ASN A 273 3.62 1.51 6.80
CA ASN A 273 4.92 0.89 7.01
C ASN A 273 5.21 0.69 8.50
N THR A 274 5.82 -0.43 8.87
CA THR A 274 6.28 -0.72 10.23
C THR A 274 7.79 -0.90 10.24
N GLY A 275 8.51 -0.13 11.07
CA GLY A 275 9.96 -0.03 11.11
C GLY A 275 10.45 1.31 10.56
N SER A 276 11.65 1.39 9.97
CA SER A 276 12.27 2.68 9.66
C SER A 276 12.85 2.78 8.25
N ASN A 277 12.85 3.99 7.67
CA ASN A 277 13.42 4.28 6.34
C ASN A 277 12.76 3.51 5.19
N ASN A 278 11.47 3.17 5.29
CA ASN A 278 10.76 2.50 4.19
C ASN A 278 10.14 3.52 3.22
N PHE A 279 10.21 3.23 1.92
CA PHE A 279 9.55 3.96 0.86
C PHE A 279 8.47 3.06 0.23
N GLY A 280 7.20 3.47 0.28
CA GLY A 280 6.08 2.78 -0.32
C GLY A 280 5.03 2.34 0.70
N PHE A 281 4.47 1.15 0.53
CA PHE A 281 3.23 0.76 1.24
C PHE A 281 3.37 -0.58 1.95
N GLY A 282 2.95 -0.63 3.22
CA GLY A 282 2.81 -1.90 3.96
C GLY A 282 4.12 -2.66 4.18
N ASN A 283 5.28 -2.00 4.15
CA ASN A 283 6.56 -2.67 4.38
C ASN A 283 6.78 -2.91 5.88
N PHE A 284 7.36 -4.05 6.23
CA PHE A 284 7.73 -4.44 7.58
C PHE A 284 9.26 -4.59 7.68
N GLY A 285 9.89 -3.89 8.62
CA GLY A 285 11.35 -3.84 8.77
C GLY A 285 11.93 -2.51 8.30
N SER A 286 13.13 -2.51 7.73
CA SER A 286 13.89 -1.26 7.51
C SER A 286 14.50 -1.10 6.12
N GLY A 287 14.42 0.10 5.56
CA GLY A 287 15.10 0.42 4.30
C GLY A 287 14.48 -0.24 3.05
N ASN A 288 13.20 -0.63 3.10
CA ASN A 288 12.55 -1.28 1.96
C ASN A 288 11.96 -0.25 0.99
N PHE A 289 12.03 -0.52 -0.32
CA PHE A 289 11.41 0.26 -1.39
C PHE A 289 10.35 -0.59 -2.11
N GLY A 290 9.09 -0.15 -2.08
CA GLY A 290 7.98 -0.78 -2.80
C GLY A 290 6.83 -1.20 -1.87
N PHE A 291 6.25 -2.38 -2.11
CA PHE A 291 4.96 -2.77 -1.53
C PHE A 291 5.03 -4.09 -0.76
N GLY A 292 4.63 -4.11 0.51
CA GLY A 292 4.45 -5.35 1.26
C GLY A 292 5.73 -6.17 1.47
N ASN A 293 6.90 -5.54 1.51
CA ASN A 293 8.16 -6.25 1.74
C ASN A 293 8.40 -6.44 3.25
N SER A 294 8.89 -7.62 3.65
CA SER A 294 9.25 -7.95 5.03
C SER A 294 10.75 -8.26 5.15
N GLY A 295 11.45 -7.50 5.99
CA GLY A 295 12.89 -7.62 6.26
C GLY A 295 13.62 -6.29 6.01
N THR A 296 14.89 -6.34 5.56
CA THR A 296 15.72 -5.14 5.41
C THR A 296 16.26 -4.94 4.00
N GLY A 297 16.17 -3.72 3.47
CA GLY A 297 16.85 -3.35 2.22
C GLY A 297 16.27 -3.97 0.95
N ASN A 298 14.99 -4.38 0.94
CA ASN A 298 14.37 -4.99 -0.24
C ASN A 298 13.83 -3.94 -1.22
N ILE A 299 13.88 -4.22 -2.52
CA ILE A 299 13.32 -3.36 -3.59
C ILE A 299 12.34 -4.20 -4.43
N GLY A 300 11.04 -3.99 -4.26
CA GLY A 300 10.06 -4.84 -4.95
C GLY A 300 8.66 -4.88 -4.35
N ILE A 301 7.94 -5.97 -4.65
CA ILE A 301 6.59 -6.21 -4.12
C ILE A 301 6.57 -7.57 -3.41
N GLY A 302 6.13 -7.65 -2.16
CA GLY A 302 5.85 -8.91 -1.46
C GLY A 302 7.08 -9.73 -1.06
N LEU A 303 8.28 -9.15 -1.05
CA LEU A 303 9.51 -9.87 -0.74
C LEU A 303 9.58 -10.23 0.75
N THR A 304 10.11 -11.41 1.10
CA THR A 304 10.38 -11.82 2.49
C THR A 304 11.84 -12.23 2.63
N GLY A 305 12.60 -11.51 3.46
CA GLY A 305 14.05 -11.69 3.66
C GLY A 305 14.78 -10.34 3.55
N ASN A 306 16.09 -10.36 3.29
CA ASN A 306 16.90 -9.13 3.30
C ASN A 306 17.63 -8.92 1.96
N HIS A 307 17.77 -7.66 1.53
CA HIS A 307 18.51 -7.21 0.34
C HIS A 307 18.07 -7.86 -0.98
N GLN A 308 16.77 -8.14 -1.12
CA GLN A 308 16.22 -8.73 -2.34
C GLN A 308 15.74 -7.67 -3.34
N ILE A 309 15.79 -7.99 -4.63
CA ILE A 309 15.20 -7.17 -5.68
C ILE A 309 14.30 -8.05 -6.56
N GLY A 310 13.00 -7.74 -6.64
CA GLY A 310 12.05 -8.50 -7.48
C GLY A 310 10.59 -8.55 -6.99
N PHE A 311 9.90 -9.66 -7.26
CA PHE A 311 8.53 -9.93 -6.83
C PHE A 311 8.46 -11.12 -5.85
N GLY A 312 7.62 -10.98 -4.84
CA GLY A 312 7.37 -11.90 -3.75
C GLY A 312 6.80 -13.23 -4.21
N GLY A 313 7.14 -14.30 -3.52
CA GLY A 313 6.81 -15.67 -3.92
C GLY A 313 7.66 -16.21 -5.08
N LEU A 314 8.40 -15.34 -5.80
CA LEU A 314 9.35 -15.76 -6.82
C LEU A 314 10.79 -15.78 -6.31
N ASN A 315 11.14 -15.10 -5.20
CA ASN A 315 12.46 -15.25 -4.57
C ASN A 315 12.31 -15.68 -3.10
N SER A 316 13.19 -16.57 -2.64
CA SER A 316 13.27 -17.02 -1.25
C SER A 316 14.71 -16.97 -0.73
N GLY A 317 14.89 -16.60 0.55
CA GLY A 317 16.20 -16.45 1.18
C GLY A 317 16.69 -15.00 1.22
N THR A 318 17.98 -14.74 1.02
CA THR A 318 18.60 -13.41 1.25
C THR A 318 19.49 -12.96 0.09
N GLY A 319 19.50 -11.67 -0.22
CA GLY A 319 20.44 -11.07 -1.19
C GLY A 319 20.19 -11.45 -2.66
N ASN A 320 19.06 -12.08 -2.98
CA ASN A 320 18.77 -12.52 -4.35
C ASN A 320 18.26 -11.36 -5.22
N ILE A 321 18.77 -11.25 -6.44
CA ILE A 321 18.40 -10.23 -7.44
C ILE A 321 17.82 -10.95 -8.67
N GLY A 322 16.59 -10.63 -9.06
CA GLY A 322 15.91 -11.19 -10.23
C GLY A 322 14.64 -11.95 -9.89
N PHE A 323 14.41 -13.14 -10.49
CA PHE A 323 13.17 -13.90 -10.32
C PHE A 323 13.41 -15.40 -10.20
N GLY A 324 12.65 -16.10 -9.37
CA GLY A 324 12.74 -17.55 -9.23
C GLY A 324 13.90 -18.03 -8.35
N ASN A 325 14.67 -17.14 -7.72
CA ASN A 325 15.89 -17.55 -7.02
C ASN A 325 15.62 -18.00 -5.57
N SER A 326 16.26 -19.09 -5.16
CA SER A 326 16.19 -19.64 -3.79
C SER A 326 17.58 -19.72 -3.16
N GLY A 327 17.71 -19.31 -1.91
CA GLY A 327 18.97 -19.34 -1.17
C GLY A 327 19.59 -17.95 -1.01
N THR A 328 20.90 -17.81 -1.22
CA THR A 328 21.64 -16.59 -0.87
C THR A 328 22.40 -15.97 -2.05
N ASN A 329 22.32 -14.65 -2.19
CA ASN A 329 23.17 -13.86 -3.11
C ASN A 329 23.14 -14.31 -4.59
N ASN A 330 22.04 -14.91 -5.06
CA ASN A 330 21.93 -15.31 -6.45
C ASN A 330 21.47 -14.14 -7.33
N ILE A 331 22.00 -14.03 -8.55
CA ILE A 331 21.66 -12.98 -9.52
C ILE A 331 21.14 -13.64 -10.80
N GLY A 332 19.95 -13.26 -11.24
CA GLY A 332 19.34 -13.75 -12.48
C GLY A 332 18.04 -14.52 -12.23
N PHE A 333 17.91 -15.70 -12.83
CA PHE A 333 16.64 -16.41 -12.88
C PHE A 333 16.73 -17.86 -12.40
N PHE A 334 15.80 -18.30 -11.56
CA PHE A 334 15.63 -19.71 -11.16
C PHE A 334 16.88 -20.38 -10.56
N ASN A 335 17.81 -19.61 -10.00
CA ASN A 335 19.00 -20.18 -9.37
C ASN A 335 18.69 -20.68 -7.95
N SER A 336 19.37 -21.74 -7.52
CA SER A 336 19.23 -22.31 -6.18
C SER A 336 20.60 -22.48 -5.50
N GLY A 337 20.70 -22.11 -4.22
CA GLY A 337 21.94 -22.22 -3.45
C GLY A 337 22.57 -20.85 -3.20
N ASN A 338 23.90 -20.73 -3.36
CA ASN A 338 24.65 -19.55 -2.93
C ASN A 338 25.47 -18.91 -4.06
N GLY A 339 25.28 -17.61 -4.32
CA GLY A 339 26.21 -16.81 -5.14
C GLY A 339 26.20 -17.15 -6.62
N ASN A 340 25.14 -17.77 -7.15
CA ASN A 340 25.07 -18.14 -8.55
C ASN A 340 24.62 -16.96 -9.42
N ILE A 341 25.18 -16.83 -10.62
CA ILE A 341 24.87 -15.76 -11.59
C ILE A 341 24.38 -16.39 -12.90
N GLY A 342 23.18 -16.04 -13.35
CA GLY A 342 22.63 -16.48 -14.64
C GLY A 342 21.28 -17.18 -14.51
N PHE A 343 21.11 -18.33 -15.17
CA PHE A 343 19.81 -19.02 -15.27
C PHE A 343 19.88 -20.46 -14.77
N GLY A 344 19.03 -20.84 -13.82
CA GLY A 344 18.80 -22.23 -13.45
C GLY A 344 20.01 -22.95 -12.86
N ASN A 345 20.99 -22.22 -12.32
CA ASN A 345 22.15 -22.85 -11.69
C ASN A 345 21.81 -23.33 -10.28
N SER A 346 22.42 -24.45 -9.86
CA SER A 346 22.25 -25.02 -8.53
C SER A 346 23.58 -25.26 -7.82
N GLY A 347 23.66 -25.01 -6.52
CA GLY A 347 24.90 -25.15 -5.74
C GLY A 347 25.56 -23.80 -5.44
N GLN A 348 26.89 -23.69 -5.59
CA GLN A 348 27.66 -22.52 -5.14
C GLN A 348 28.48 -21.85 -6.24
N PHE A 349 28.39 -20.52 -6.35
CA PHE A 349 29.27 -19.68 -7.17
C PHE A 349 29.35 -20.08 -8.64
N ASN A 350 28.26 -20.62 -9.20
CA ASN A 350 28.20 -20.96 -10.62
C ASN A 350 27.80 -19.75 -11.47
N SER A 351 28.34 -19.67 -12.69
CA SER A 351 28.03 -18.60 -13.64
C SER A 351 27.59 -19.16 -14.99
N GLY A 352 26.48 -18.70 -15.54
CA GLY A 352 25.95 -19.14 -16.84
C GLY A 352 24.59 -19.81 -16.73
N ILE A 353 24.39 -20.96 -17.39
CA ILE A 353 23.07 -21.60 -17.53
C ILE A 353 23.11 -23.06 -17.10
N GLY A 354 22.23 -23.44 -16.18
CA GLY A 354 21.94 -24.85 -15.87
C GLY A 354 23.12 -25.61 -15.26
N ASN A 355 24.09 -24.93 -14.66
CA ASN A 355 25.22 -25.59 -14.01
C ASN A 355 24.82 -26.10 -12.62
N SER A 356 25.28 -27.29 -12.24
CA SER A 356 25.09 -27.86 -10.91
C SER A 356 26.42 -28.14 -10.22
N GLY A 357 26.54 -27.84 -8.94
CA GLY A 357 27.76 -28.06 -8.15
C GLY A 357 28.42 -26.74 -7.76
N ASN A 358 29.76 -26.63 -7.84
CA ASN A 358 30.49 -25.49 -7.27
C ASN A 358 31.46 -24.84 -8.27
N TRP A 359 31.61 -23.52 -8.23
CA TRP A 359 32.65 -22.76 -8.96
C TRP A 359 32.68 -23.03 -10.48
N THR A 360 31.53 -23.32 -11.06
CA THR A 360 31.44 -23.79 -12.44
C THR A 360 30.92 -22.69 -13.35
N THR A 361 31.51 -22.54 -14.54
CA THR A 361 31.14 -21.51 -15.51
C THR A 361 30.79 -22.09 -16.88
N GLY A 362 29.77 -21.52 -17.54
CA GLY A 362 29.33 -21.94 -18.87
C GLY A 362 27.93 -22.56 -18.85
N LEU A 363 27.73 -23.68 -19.56
CA LEU A 363 26.39 -24.25 -19.82
C LEU A 363 26.30 -25.73 -19.43
N PHE A 364 25.33 -26.08 -18.59
CA PHE A 364 24.95 -27.46 -18.28
C PHE A 364 26.10 -28.35 -17.78
N ASN A 365 27.06 -27.76 -17.07
CA ASN A 365 28.14 -28.51 -16.42
C ASN A 365 27.67 -29.02 -15.05
N SER A 366 28.17 -30.17 -14.61
CA SER A 366 27.87 -30.78 -13.32
C SER A 366 29.12 -31.22 -12.58
N GLY A 367 29.39 -30.59 -11.43
CA GLY A 367 30.51 -30.92 -10.54
C GLY A 367 31.22 -29.66 -10.05
N SER A 368 32.55 -29.67 -9.93
CA SER A 368 33.32 -28.57 -9.35
C SER A 368 34.39 -28.00 -10.27
N THR A 369 34.43 -26.67 -10.37
CA THR A 369 35.49 -25.93 -11.08
C THR A 369 35.54 -26.23 -12.58
N ASP A 370 34.41 -26.60 -13.18
CA ASP A 370 34.32 -26.85 -14.62
C ASP A 370 34.14 -25.54 -15.40
N THR A 371 34.70 -25.48 -16.61
CA THR A 371 34.53 -24.36 -17.55
C THR A 371 34.14 -24.87 -18.94
N GLY A 372 33.02 -24.38 -19.48
CA GLY A 372 32.59 -24.65 -20.85
C GLY A 372 31.21 -25.28 -20.92
N ILE A 373 31.02 -26.39 -21.65
CA ILE A 373 29.67 -26.94 -21.92
C ILE A 373 29.56 -28.45 -21.63
N PHE A 374 28.49 -28.88 -20.97
CA PHE A 374 28.17 -30.31 -20.77
C PHE A 374 29.32 -31.15 -20.18
N ASN A 375 30.13 -30.59 -19.30
CA ASN A 375 31.12 -31.34 -18.54
C ASN A 375 30.46 -31.99 -17.31
N SER A 376 30.92 -33.18 -16.92
CA SER A 376 30.48 -33.91 -15.74
C SER A 376 31.68 -34.44 -14.96
N GLY A 377 31.92 -33.92 -13.76
CA GLY A 377 33.06 -34.24 -12.91
C GLY A 377 33.72 -32.96 -12.40
N ASP A 378 35.01 -33.01 -12.07
CA ASP A 378 35.71 -31.87 -11.51
C ASP A 378 36.89 -31.41 -12.38
N TYR A 379 37.14 -30.09 -12.42
CA TYR A 379 38.28 -29.46 -13.08
C TYR A 379 38.37 -29.70 -14.60
N ASN A 380 37.24 -29.83 -15.28
CA ASN A 380 37.19 -29.97 -16.73
C ASN A 380 37.13 -28.61 -17.44
N THR A 381 37.82 -28.48 -18.57
CA THR A 381 37.74 -27.30 -19.45
C THR A 381 37.44 -27.72 -20.88
N GLY A 382 36.47 -27.07 -21.53
CA GLY A 382 36.04 -27.40 -22.90
C GLY A 382 34.62 -27.94 -22.90
N GLY A 383 34.34 -29.10 -23.52
CA GLY A 383 32.97 -29.61 -23.44
C GLY A 383 32.74 -31.10 -23.70
N PHE A 384 31.61 -31.59 -23.21
CA PHE A 384 31.24 -33.01 -23.26
C PHE A 384 32.28 -33.93 -22.61
N ASN A 385 33.03 -33.44 -21.61
CA ASN A 385 33.97 -34.28 -20.88
C ASN A 385 33.29 -34.95 -19.67
N ALA A 386 33.59 -36.22 -19.42
CA ALA A 386 33.11 -36.97 -18.26
C ALA A 386 34.30 -37.52 -17.46
N GLY A 387 34.31 -37.31 -16.14
CA GLY A 387 35.45 -37.60 -15.25
C GLY A 387 36.19 -36.31 -14.87
N ASN A 388 37.43 -36.41 -14.40
CA ASN A 388 38.10 -35.27 -13.74
C ASN A 388 39.34 -34.78 -14.50
N TYR A 389 39.67 -33.49 -14.40
CA TYR A 389 40.89 -32.90 -14.96
C TYR A 389 41.04 -33.04 -16.49
N ASN A 390 39.93 -33.06 -17.24
CA ASN A 390 40.00 -33.15 -18.70
C ASN A 390 40.02 -31.76 -19.35
N THR A 391 40.85 -31.58 -20.37
CA THR A 391 40.85 -30.38 -21.22
C THR A 391 40.55 -30.76 -22.67
N GLY A 392 39.62 -30.07 -23.32
CA GLY A 392 39.23 -30.32 -24.71
C GLY A 392 37.80 -30.84 -24.83
N PHE A 393 37.54 -31.78 -25.75
CA PHE A 393 36.16 -32.18 -26.07
C PHE A 393 35.94 -33.69 -26.10
N PHE A 394 34.79 -34.15 -25.60
CA PHE A 394 34.37 -35.56 -25.67
C PHE A 394 35.36 -36.54 -25.02
N ASN A 395 36.06 -36.13 -23.96
CA ASN A 395 36.94 -37.04 -23.22
C ASN A 395 36.18 -37.74 -22.09
N SER A 396 36.38 -39.05 -21.92
CA SER A 396 35.84 -39.83 -20.80
C SER A 396 36.98 -40.46 -20.01
N GLY A 397 36.95 -40.35 -18.69
CA GLY A 397 38.07 -40.71 -17.79
C GLY A 397 38.71 -39.45 -17.22
N SER A 398 39.94 -39.52 -16.73
CA SER A 398 40.58 -38.44 -15.99
C SER A 398 41.94 -38.03 -16.55
N ILE A 399 42.31 -36.75 -16.40
CA ILE A 399 43.62 -36.22 -16.77
C ILE A 399 43.87 -36.32 -18.28
N ASN A 400 42.83 -36.16 -19.11
CA ASN A 400 42.98 -36.18 -20.57
C ASN A 400 43.10 -34.76 -21.15
N THR A 401 43.87 -34.60 -22.22
CA THR A 401 43.96 -33.35 -22.99
C THR A 401 43.79 -33.61 -24.48
N GLY A 402 42.69 -33.16 -25.08
CA GLY A 402 42.45 -33.28 -26.52
C GLY A 402 41.02 -33.67 -26.84
N VAL A 403 40.80 -34.55 -27.82
CA VAL A 403 39.44 -34.86 -28.32
C VAL A 403 39.18 -36.36 -28.39
N PHE A 404 38.01 -36.82 -27.96
CA PHE A 404 37.58 -38.22 -28.05
C PHE A 404 38.48 -39.23 -27.32
N ASN A 405 39.19 -38.82 -26.26
CA ASN A 405 39.97 -39.77 -25.48
C ASN A 405 39.08 -40.52 -24.48
N SER A 406 39.23 -41.84 -24.42
CA SER A 406 38.64 -42.73 -23.41
C SER A 406 39.77 -43.32 -22.57
N GLY A 407 39.62 -43.31 -21.24
CA GLY A 407 40.65 -43.74 -20.29
C GLY A 407 41.31 -42.56 -19.57
N ASP A 408 42.39 -42.80 -18.84
CA ASP A 408 43.09 -41.78 -18.06
C ASP A 408 44.47 -41.43 -18.66
N LEU A 409 44.94 -40.20 -18.41
CA LEU A 409 46.29 -39.73 -18.78
C LEU A 409 46.58 -39.68 -20.29
N ASN A 410 45.58 -39.40 -21.12
CA ASN A 410 45.73 -39.32 -22.58
C ASN A 410 45.92 -37.89 -23.09
N THR A 411 46.71 -37.72 -24.15
CA THR A 411 46.83 -36.47 -24.90
C THR A 411 46.56 -36.69 -26.39
N GLY A 412 45.99 -35.72 -27.11
CA GLY A 412 45.72 -35.86 -28.55
C GLY A 412 44.30 -36.33 -28.86
N VAL A 413 44.12 -37.14 -29.89
CA VAL A 413 42.81 -37.46 -30.47
C VAL A 413 42.56 -38.96 -30.45
N GLY A 414 41.46 -39.41 -29.84
CA GLY A 414 40.96 -40.77 -30.01
C GLY A 414 41.76 -41.89 -29.35
N ASN A 415 42.49 -41.64 -28.24
CA ASN A 415 43.13 -42.72 -27.47
C ASN A 415 42.09 -43.41 -26.58
N LEU A 416 42.01 -44.75 -26.57
CA LEU A 416 40.87 -45.48 -25.96
C LEU A 416 41.13 -46.23 -24.64
N PHE A 417 42.36 -46.24 -24.12
CA PHE A 417 42.72 -47.03 -22.94
C PHE A 417 43.39 -46.23 -21.82
N THR A 418 43.27 -46.75 -20.60
CA THR A 418 44.06 -46.34 -19.42
C THR A 418 45.26 -47.25 -19.27
N GLY A 419 46.44 -46.69 -19.08
CA GLY A 419 47.60 -47.46 -18.64
C GLY A 419 48.60 -46.65 -17.82
N SER A 420 49.75 -47.24 -17.51
CA SER A 420 50.79 -46.66 -16.65
C SER A 420 51.51 -45.46 -17.28
N GLY A 421 51.37 -45.22 -18.58
CA GLY A 421 52.05 -44.17 -19.33
C GLY A 421 51.11 -43.25 -20.10
N VAL A 422 51.62 -42.08 -20.48
CA VAL A 422 50.89 -41.08 -21.29
C VAL A 422 50.72 -41.61 -22.71
N SER A 423 49.48 -41.76 -23.20
CA SER A 423 49.23 -41.97 -24.64
C SER A 423 49.10 -40.63 -25.37
N SER A 424 49.64 -40.50 -26.58
CA SER A 424 49.67 -39.25 -27.37
C SER A 424 49.42 -39.46 -28.86
N GLY A 425 48.92 -38.46 -29.59
CA GLY A 425 48.77 -38.55 -31.06
C GLY A 425 47.34 -38.79 -31.52
N PHE A 426 47.11 -39.63 -32.53
CA PHE A 426 45.80 -39.85 -33.15
C PHE A 426 45.45 -41.35 -33.21
N GLY A 427 44.37 -41.76 -32.53
CA GLY A 427 43.74 -43.07 -32.68
C GLY A 427 44.54 -44.24 -32.13
N ASN A 428 45.31 -44.06 -31.04
CA ASN A 428 46.10 -45.16 -30.50
C ASN A 428 45.30 -46.05 -29.54
N LEU A 429 45.63 -47.35 -29.58
CA LEU A 429 44.94 -48.44 -28.92
C LEU A 429 45.96 -49.25 -28.07
N GLY A 430 46.44 -48.66 -26.98
CA GLY A 430 47.29 -49.32 -25.97
C GLY A 430 47.93 -48.32 -25.00
N ASP A 431 48.51 -48.81 -23.90
CA ASP A 431 49.19 -47.99 -22.88
C ASP A 431 50.45 -47.30 -23.42
N GLY A 432 50.74 -46.07 -23.00
CA GLY A 432 52.03 -45.41 -23.28
C GLY A 432 52.38 -45.27 -24.77
N SER A 433 51.37 -45.25 -25.64
CA SER A 433 51.51 -45.26 -27.10
C SER A 433 51.56 -43.84 -27.70
N SER A 434 52.26 -43.63 -28.82
CA SER A 434 52.40 -42.31 -29.46
C SER A 434 52.34 -42.33 -30.99
N GLY A 435 51.85 -41.27 -31.63
CA GLY A 435 51.80 -41.17 -33.10
C GLY A 435 50.41 -41.49 -33.67
N PHE A 436 50.31 -42.14 -34.83
CA PHE A 436 49.06 -42.34 -35.58
C PHE A 436 48.66 -43.81 -35.68
N ASN A 437 47.50 -44.16 -35.13
CA ASN A 437 46.80 -45.43 -35.32
C ASN A 437 47.65 -46.66 -34.93
N ASN A 438 48.35 -46.59 -33.79
CA ASN A 438 49.09 -47.72 -33.24
C ASN A 438 48.21 -48.56 -32.32
N SER A 439 48.41 -49.87 -32.28
CA SER A 439 47.74 -50.82 -31.36
C SER A 439 48.79 -51.58 -30.55
N GLY A 440 48.62 -51.74 -29.25
CA GLY A 440 49.59 -52.34 -28.34
C GLY A 440 50.27 -51.32 -27.41
N ASP A 441 50.87 -51.83 -26.34
CA ASP A 441 51.46 -51.01 -25.27
C ASP A 441 52.86 -50.49 -25.68
N ASN A 442 53.23 -49.28 -25.27
CA ASN A 442 54.48 -48.61 -25.60
C ASN A 442 54.79 -48.51 -27.12
N ALA A 443 53.76 -48.53 -27.97
CA ALA A 443 53.92 -48.42 -29.42
C ALA A 443 54.13 -46.96 -29.89
N SER A 444 54.98 -46.71 -30.90
CA SER A 444 55.23 -45.35 -31.43
C SER A 444 55.35 -45.26 -32.95
N GLY A 445 54.87 -44.17 -33.57
CA GLY A 445 55.00 -43.94 -35.01
C GLY A 445 53.68 -44.06 -35.76
N ILE A 446 53.61 -44.77 -36.89
CA ILE A 446 52.40 -44.83 -37.74
C ILE A 446 51.99 -46.29 -37.98
N GLY A 447 50.78 -46.66 -37.58
CA GLY A 447 50.12 -47.90 -37.98
C GLY A 447 50.77 -49.17 -37.43
N ASN A 448 51.46 -49.10 -36.29
CA ASN A 448 52.11 -50.26 -35.69
C ASN A 448 51.13 -51.13 -34.87
N ALA A 449 51.36 -52.43 -34.79
CA ALA A 449 50.52 -53.38 -34.06
C ALA A 449 51.37 -54.34 -33.19
N GLY A 450 51.39 -54.13 -31.88
CA GLY A 450 52.16 -54.92 -30.92
C GLY A 450 52.76 -54.09 -29.80
N ASP A 451 53.15 -54.76 -28.72
CA ASP A 451 53.80 -54.12 -27.58
C ASP A 451 55.27 -53.78 -27.89
N TYR A 452 55.74 -52.60 -27.46
CA TYR A 452 57.09 -52.07 -27.68
C TYR A 452 57.49 -51.94 -29.16
N VAL A 453 56.51 -51.66 -30.04
CA VAL A 453 56.72 -51.51 -31.49
C VAL A 453 56.81 -50.04 -31.91
N SER A 454 57.90 -49.66 -32.59
CA SER A 454 58.14 -48.30 -33.07
C SER A 454 58.30 -48.23 -34.60
N GLY A 455 58.04 -47.09 -35.24
CA GLY A 455 58.31 -46.86 -36.66
C GLY A 455 57.06 -46.81 -37.55
N LEU A 456 57.09 -47.39 -38.76
CA LEU A 456 55.97 -47.34 -39.72
C LEU A 456 55.50 -48.75 -40.10
N PHE A 457 54.25 -49.07 -39.80
CA PHE A 457 53.54 -50.29 -40.19
C PHE A 457 54.26 -51.59 -39.77
N ASN A 458 54.81 -51.63 -38.57
CA ASN A 458 55.41 -52.82 -37.99
C ASN A 458 54.38 -53.63 -37.19
N SER A 459 54.52 -54.96 -37.14
CA SER A 459 53.65 -55.84 -36.35
C SER A 459 54.41 -56.94 -35.60
N GLY A 460 54.06 -57.25 -34.36
CA GLY A 460 54.66 -58.36 -33.61
C GLY A 460 54.41 -58.34 -32.11
N ILE A 461 55.16 -59.14 -31.35
CA ILE A 461 55.05 -59.24 -29.88
C ILE A 461 56.40 -59.04 -29.17
N ALA A 462 57.33 -58.31 -29.79
CA ALA A 462 58.67 -58.03 -29.28
C ALA A 462 59.12 -56.61 -29.67
N GLU A 463 60.21 -56.12 -29.07
CA GLU A 463 60.83 -54.83 -29.42
C GLU A 463 61.17 -54.77 -30.94
N ILE A 464 60.32 -54.08 -31.71
CA ILE A 464 60.45 -53.93 -33.15
C ILE A 464 60.59 -52.44 -33.50
N SER A 465 61.49 -52.12 -34.43
CA SER A 465 61.68 -50.75 -34.94
C SER A 465 61.91 -50.73 -36.45
N GLY A 466 61.60 -49.63 -37.13
CA GLY A 466 61.87 -49.44 -38.57
C GLY A 466 60.60 -49.40 -39.43
N ILE A 467 60.60 -50.02 -40.61
CA ILE A 467 59.50 -49.93 -41.59
C ILE A 467 59.08 -51.32 -42.08
N LEU A 468 57.78 -51.63 -42.01
CA LEU A 468 57.16 -52.86 -42.54
C LEU A 468 57.76 -54.18 -42.02
N ASN A 469 58.16 -54.24 -40.76
CA ASN A 469 58.68 -55.44 -40.11
C ASN A 469 57.55 -56.28 -39.51
N ASN A 470 57.63 -57.60 -39.63
CA ASN A 470 56.71 -58.54 -38.98
C ASN A 470 57.50 -59.69 -38.31
N ALA A 471 57.52 -59.75 -36.98
CA ALA A 471 58.29 -60.74 -36.25
C ALA A 471 57.54 -61.28 -35.02
N PRO A 472 57.45 -62.62 -34.85
CA PRO A 472 56.75 -63.22 -33.71
C PRO A 472 57.58 -63.26 -32.42
N THR A 473 58.92 -63.16 -32.44
CA THR A 473 59.77 -63.02 -31.24
C THR A 473 61.15 -62.40 -31.55
N GLY A 474 61.76 -61.71 -30.58
CA GLY A 474 63.13 -61.17 -30.63
C GLY A 474 63.26 -59.73 -31.17
N PHE A 475 64.37 -59.07 -30.86
CA PHE A 475 64.67 -57.70 -31.33
C PHE A 475 64.81 -57.66 -32.85
N THR A 476 64.00 -56.84 -33.53
CA THR A 476 64.01 -56.69 -34.99
C THR A 476 64.07 -55.22 -35.38
N SER A 477 65.07 -54.83 -36.19
CA SER A 477 65.20 -53.47 -36.70
C SER A 477 65.56 -53.45 -38.20
N GLY A 478 65.08 -52.44 -38.93
CA GLY A 478 65.39 -52.24 -40.37
C GLY A 478 64.15 -52.06 -41.26
N ILE A 479 64.28 -52.38 -42.55
CA ILE A 479 63.21 -52.28 -43.56
C ILE A 479 62.86 -53.69 -44.05
N TYR A 480 61.60 -54.11 -43.87
CA TYR A 480 61.03 -55.35 -44.42
C TYR A 480 61.73 -56.67 -44.01
N ASN A 481 61.95 -56.88 -42.70
CA ASN A 481 62.48 -58.15 -42.20
C ASN A 481 61.40 -59.25 -42.18
N LEU A 482 61.20 -59.93 -43.31
CA LEU A 482 60.29 -61.07 -43.43
C LEU A 482 60.97 -62.35 -42.91
N ARG A 483 60.99 -62.58 -41.58
CA ARG A 483 61.69 -63.73 -40.96
C ARG A 483 61.00 -65.10 -41.12
N ASN A 484 60.26 -65.34 -42.20
CA ASN A 484 59.55 -66.61 -42.47
C ASN A 484 59.60 -67.11 -43.94
N VAL A 485 60.65 -66.76 -44.71
CA VAL A 485 60.89 -67.36 -46.05
C VAL A 485 62.11 -68.30 -46.10
N LEU A 486 62.86 -68.47 -45.00
CA LEU A 486 64.08 -69.31 -44.96
C LEU A 486 64.06 -70.40 -43.88
N ALA A 487 62.88 -70.89 -43.52
CA ALA A 487 62.71 -72.22 -42.91
C ALA A 487 61.96 -73.11 -43.91
N GLY A 488 62.67 -73.47 -44.97
CA GLY A 488 62.33 -74.52 -45.95
C GLY A 488 63.62 -75.26 -46.27
#